data_AF-A0A954Z3I2-F1
#
_entry.id   AF-A0A954Z3I2-F1
#
_cell.length_a   1.000
_cell.length_b   1.000
_cell.length_c   1.000
_cell.angle_alpha   90.00
_cell.angle_beta   90.00
_cell.angle_gamma   90.00
#
_symmetry.space_group_name_H-M   'P 1'
#
loop_
_entity.id
_entity.type
_entity.pdbx_description
1 polymer ?
#
loop_
_entity_poly.entity_id
_entity_poly.type
_entity_poly.pdbx_seq_one_letter_code
_entity_poly.pdbx_strand_id
1 'polypeptide(L)'
;MVRRHLLLRSFMLTGLAIAVLGVRGVRASSPPVGFDDTTFRKWDDDDKPKRRKRRRSSEKDEKKAEKIRWGQRNNESDEKYDKRFSKLMKRTKQDPKDDIHGGVITDGNKRIRMWTYKGPLFIVRTDIDKEFTVNTAMYMEKLHREYGEAYQKLLGIPVQMHEKVEVIVFSDRATYMRNGGTPGSGGFFHPIAVPANGDRSPQWPAQRFRLCQFTSGVRKFEKWEKGTLKHEAAHMELQMRCGYALL
;
A
#
# COMPACT_ATOMS: atom_id res chain seq x y z
N MET A 1 17.57 -13.46 -62.01
CA MET A 1 16.45 -12.59 -62.44
C MET A 1 15.16 -13.14 -61.83
N VAL A 2 14.77 -12.66 -60.65
CA VAL A 2 13.60 -13.20 -59.93
C VAL A 2 12.42 -12.25 -60.10
N ARG A 3 11.32 -12.81 -60.63
CA ARG A 3 10.10 -12.10 -61.02
C ARG A 3 9.26 -11.71 -59.80
N ARG A 4 8.62 -10.54 -59.96
CA ARG A 4 7.62 -9.93 -59.09
C ARG A 4 6.42 -10.86 -58.84
N HIS A 5 5.99 -10.98 -57.59
CA HIS A 5 4.61 -11.33 -57.26
C HIS A 5 4.00 -10.21 -56.43
N LEU A 6 2.94 -9.62 -56.98
CA LEU A 6 2.08 -8.65 -56.34
C LEU A 6 0.63 -9.14 -56.55
N LEU A 7 -0.08 -9.25 -55.43
CA LEU A 7 -1.50 -8.98 -55.21
C LEU A 7 -2.59 -10.00 -55.60
N LEU A 8 -3.22 -10.47 -54.52
CA LEU A 8 -4.59 -10.14 -54.07
C LEU A 8 -5.71 -11.16 -54.28
N ARG A 9 -6.40 -11.34 -53.14
CA ARG A 9 -7.84 -11.58 -52.90
C ARG A 9 -8.36 -12.99 -53.14
N SER A 10 -8.74 -13.62 -52.03
CA SER A 10 -10.14 -13.99 -51.85
C SER A 10 -10.53 -14.06 -50.38
N PHE A 11 -11.70 -13.49 -50.11
CA PHE A 11 -12.47 -13.51 -48.87
C PHE A 11 -12.85 -14.96 -48.52
N MET A 12 -12.84 -15.30 -47.23
CA MET A 12 -13.88 -16.15 -46.65
C MET A 12 -14.18 -15.72 -45.22
N LEU A 13 -15.39 -15.15 -45.06
CA LEU A 13 -16.13 -15.08 -43.82
C LEU A 13 -16.69 -16.49 -43.51
N THR A 14 -16.35 -17.02 -42.35
CA THR A 14 -17.08 -18.06 -41.61
C THR A 14 -16.75 -17.77 -40.13
N GLY A 15 -17.64 -17.32 -39.25
CA GLY A 15 -19.06 -17.65 -39.14
C GLY A 15 -19.21 -18.92 -38.31
N LEU A 16 -18.93 -18.88 -37.00
CA LEU A 16 -19.29 -19.98 -36.10
C LEU A 16 -19.78 -19.49 -34.73
N ALA A 17 -21.10 -19.62 -34.60
CA ALA A 17 -21.97 -19.85 -33.45
C ALA A 17 -21.46 -19.63 -32.01
N ILE A 18 -22.12 -18.67 -31.35
CA ILE A 18 -22.25 -18.55 -29.89
C ILE A 18 -23.24 -19.64 -29.42
N ALA A 19 -22.77 -20.61 -28.65
CA ALA A 19 -23.64 -21.51 -27.91
C ALA A 19 -24.10 -20.82 -26.61
N VAL A 20 -25.35 -20.36 -26.63
CA VAL A 20 -26.11 -19.97 -25.44
C VAL A 20 -26.50 -21.23 -24.69
N LEU A 21 -25.84 -21.53 -23.57
CA LEU A 21 -26.37 -22.48 -22.60
C LEU A 21 -27.20 -21.73 -21.57
N GLY A 22 -28.50 -22.03 -21.62
CA GLY A 22 -29.54 -21.41 -20.84
C GLY A 22 -29.41 -21.67 -19.34
N VAL A 23 -29.71 -20.61 -18.60
CA VAL A 23 -30.03 -20.60 -17.19
C VAL A 23 -31.28 -21.46 -16.94
N ARG A 24 -31.12 -22.54 -16.16
CA ARG A 24 -32.17 -23.00 -15.24
C ARG A 24 -31.52 -23.25 -13.89
N GLY A 25 -31.70 -22.29 -12.99
CA GLY A 25 -31.54 -22.55 -11.57
C GLY A 25 -32.61 -23.51 -11.08
N VAL A 26 -32.32 -24.18 -9.98
CA VAL A 26 -33.20 -24.30 -8.81
C VAL A 26 -32.42 -24.98 -7.66
N ARG A 27 -32.34 -24.22 -6.56
CA ARG A 27 -32.29 -24.61 -5.14
C ARG A 27 -31.10 -25.44 -4.63
N ALA A 28 -30.09 -24.72 -4.16
CA ALA A 28 -29.43 -25.07 -2.91
C ALA A 28 -30.08 -24.24 -1.79
N SER A 29 -30.82 -24.91 -0.92
CA SER A 29 -31.39 -24.35 0.31
C SER A 29 -30.28 -24.21 1.36
N SER A 30 -29.73 -23.01 1.50
CA SER A 30 -28.94 -22.63 2.67
C SER A 30 -29.86 -21.91 3.66
N PRO A 31 -29.83 -22.25 4.96
CA PRO A 31 -30.65 -21.60 5.96
C PRO A 31 -30.21 -20.13 6.15
N PRO A 32 -31.15 -19.22 6.49
CA PRO A 32 -30.83 -17.83 6.73
C PRO A 32 -30.09 -17.70 8.06
N VAL A 33 -28.81 -17.30 8.01
CA VAL A 33 -28.15 -16.75 9.19
C VAL A 33 -28.61 -15.29 9.29
N GLY A 34 -29.69 -15.08 10.04
CA GLY A 34 -30.08 -13.76 10.49
C GLY A 34 -28.96 -13.20 11.37
N PHE A 35 -28.31 -12.15 10.90
CA PHE A 35 -27.47 -11.32 11.76
C PHE A 35 -28.42 -10.35 12.44
N ASP A 36 -28.96 -10.81 13.57
CA ASP A 36 -29.84 -10.03 14.43
C ASP A 36 -29.01 -8.94 15.13
N ASP A 37 -29.40 -7.71 14.85
CA ASP A 37 -28.89 -6.47 15.41
C ASP A 37 -29.54 -6.31 16.79
N THR A 38 -28.98 -6.93 17.85
CA THR A 38 -29.19 -6.54 19.27
C THR A 38 -28.49 -7.49 20.24
N THR A 39 -27.17 -7.38 20.40
CA THR A 39 -26.52 -7.69 21.70
C THR A 39 -25.27 -6.83 21.90
N PHE A 40 -25.46 -5.52 22.04
CA PHE A 40 -24.51 -4.68 22.77
C PHE A 40 -24.69 -5.00 24.26
N ARG A 41 -24.04 -6.07 24.73
CA ARG A 41 -24.03 -6.41 26.15
C ARG A 41 -23.28 -5.32 26.91
N LYS A 42 -24.06 -4.51 27.64
CA LYS A 42 -23.60 -3.70 28.78
C LYS A 42 -22.57 -4.50 29.58
N TRP A 43 -21.36 -3.97 29.68
CA TRP A 43 -20.47 -4.33 30.78
C TRP A 43 -20.90 -3.46 31.95
N ASP A 44 -21.60 -4.09 32.89
CA ASP A 44 -21.98 -3.47 34.14
C ASP A 44 -20.73 -3.14 34.97
N ASP A 45 -20.74 -1.92 35.50
CA ASP A 45 -19.96 -1.46 36.63
C ASP A 45 -20.15 -2.44 37.80
N ASP A 46 -19.07 -3.06 38.29
CA ASP A 46 -18.83 -3.33 39.71
C ASP A 46 -17.51 -4.07 39.92
N ASP A 47 -16.42 -3.30 40.11
CA ASP A 47 -15.41 -3.58 41.14
C ASP A 47 -14.37 -2.45 41.20
N LYS A 48 -14.62 -1.47 42.07
CA LYS A 48 -13.69 -0.37 42.36
C LYS A 48 -12.85 -0.71 43.61
N PRO A 49 -11.53 -0.91 43.50
CA PRO A 49 -10.65 -0.77 44.66
C PRO A 49 -10.42 0.72 44.98
N LYS A 50 -10.71 1.10 46.24
CA LYS A 50 -10.61 2.45 46.81
C LYS A 50 -9.24 3.09 46.59
N ARG A 51 -9.21 4.20 45.85
CA ARG A 51 -8.02 5.06 45.63
C ARG A 51 -7.59 5.78 46.90
N ARG A 52 -6.39 5.47 47.41
CA ARG A 52 -5.63 6.34 48.32
C ARG A 52 -5.20 7.62 47.59
N LYS A 53 -5.64 8.78 48.09
CA LYS A 53 -5.23 10.12 47.64
C LYS A 53 -3.73 10.31 47.91
N ARG A 54 -2.87 10.03 46.91
CA ARG A 54 -1.49 10.53 46.89
C ARG A 54 -1.49 11.90 46.24
N ARG A 55 -1.12 12.93 47.02
CA ARG A 55 -0.79 14.28 46.56
C ARG A 55 0.20 14.18 45.40
N ARG A 56 -0.24 14.52 44.20
CA ARG A 56 0.65 14.74 43.05
C ARG A 56 1.12 16.18 43.12
N SER A 57 2.39 16.38 43.44
CA SER A 57 3.14 17.57 43.07
C SER A 57 3.03 17.73 41.56
N SER A 58 2.61 18.91 41.14
CA SER A 58 2.50 19.30 39.74
C SER A 58 3.86 19.73 39.22
N GLU A 59 4.70 18.77 38.83
CA GLU A 59 5.78 19.02 37.88
C GLU A 59 5.26 18.71 36.48
N LYS A 60 5.00 19.78 35.72
CA LYS A 60 4.79 19.71 34.28
C LYS A 60 6.13 19.37 33.64
N ASP A 61 6.45 18.08 33.56
CA ASP A 61 7.41 17.60 32.59
C ASP A 61 6.82 17.82 31.20
N GLU A 62 7.33 18.82 30.49
CA GLU A 62 7.23 18.90 29.04
C GLU A 62 7.87 17.63 28.48
N LYS A 63 7.07 16.56 28.32
CA LYS A 63 7.45 15.39 27.55
C LYS A 63 7.78 15.86 26.15
N LYS A 64 9.09 16.08 25.88
CA LYS A 64 9.63 16.18 24.53
C LYS A 64 8.97 15.07 23.72
N ALA A 65 8.21 15.44 22.70
CA ALA A 65 7.57 14.49 21.81
C ALA A 65 8.67 13.52 21.33
N GLU A 66 8.52 12.25 21.70
CA GLU A 66 9.48 11.22 21.36
C GLU A 66 9.60 11.19 19.84
N LYS A 67 10.82 11.36 19.32
CA LYS A 67 11.06 11.42 17.88
C LYS A 67 10.75 10.04 17.31
N ILE A 68 9.76 9.99 16.44
CA ILE A 68 9.28 8.75 15.85
C ILE A 68 10.34 8.18 14.89
N ARG A 69 10.74 6.91 15.07
CA ARG A 69 11.79 6.25 14.26
C ARG A 69 11.36 4.91 13.66
N TRP A 70 10.34 4.92 12.80
CA TRP A 70 9.75 3.67 12.28
C TRP A 70 10.71 2.75 11.52
N GLY A 71 11.69 3.33 10.83
CA GLY A 71 12.62 2.63 9.93
C GLY A 71 14.05 2.49 10.46
N GLN A 72 14.26 2.63 11.77
CA GLN A 72 15.58 2.40 12.38
C GLN A 72 15.93 0.91 12.27
N ARG A 73 17.11 0.63 11.71
CA ARG A 73 17.58 -0.74 11.51
C ARG A 73 18.20 -1.29 12.79
N ASN A 74 18.27 -2.61 12.89
CA ASN A 74 19.02 -3.27 13.96
C ASN A 74 20.48 -2.76 13.92
N ASN A 75 20.99 -2.34 15.08
CA ASN A 75 22.34 -1.78 15.25
C ASN A 75 22.62 -0.44 14.51
N GLU A 76 21.59 0.26 14.01
CA GLU A 76 21.75 1.62 13.49
C GLU A 76 21.74 2.63 14.64
N SER A 77 22.84 3.39 14.79
CA SER A 77 22.89 4.47 15.77
C SER A 77 21.94 5.61 15.40
N ASP A 78 21.57 6.38 16.40
CA ASP A 78 20.69 7.53 16.29
C ASP A 78 21.20 8.57 15.27
N GLU A 79 22.50 8.83 15.27
CA GLU A 79 23.14 9.78 14.35
C GLU A 79 23.08 9.28 12.91
N LYS A 80 23.27 7.96 12.70
CA LYS A 80 23.17 7.35 11.37
C LYS A 80 21.73 7.41 10.86
N TYR A 81 20.76 7.12 11.72
CA TYR A 81 19.34 7.25 11.40
C TYR A 81 19.00 8.70 11.02
N ASP A 82 19.36 9.66 11.86
CA ASP A 82 19.05 11.08 11.66
C ASP A 82 19.71 11.66 10.41
N LYS A 83 20.93 11.23 10.08
CA LYS A 83 21.61 11.59 8.83
C LYS A 83 20.87 11.05 7.61
N ARG A 84 20.42 9.79 7.66
CA ARG A 84 19.65 9.16 6.57
C ARG A 84 18.29 9.84 6.41
N PHE A 85 17.58 10.06 7.52
CA PHE A 85 16.32 10.79 7.57
C PHE A 85 16.43 12.19 6.95
N SER A 86 17.42 12.98 7.36
CA SER A 86 17.66 14.33 6.83
C SER A 86 17.95 14.34 5.33
N LYS A 87 18.67 13.32 4.83
CA LYS A 87 18.92 13.16 3.39
C LYS A 87 17.63 12.87 2.62
N LEU A 88 16.76 12.03 3.15
CA LEU A 88 15.46 11.72 2.53
C LEU A 88 14.52 12.93 2.57
N MET A 89 14.51 13.69 3.67
CA MET A 89 13.75 14.95 3.76
C MET A 89 14.13 15.94 2.66
N LYS A 90 15.42 16.10 2.33
CA LYS A 90 15.84 16.99 1.22
C LYS A 90 15.37 16.49 -0.16
N ARG A 91 15.22 15.18 -0.34
CA ARG A 91 14.83 14.56 -1.62
C ARG A 91 13.32 14.46 -1.81
N THR A 92 12.56 14.49 -0.72
CA THR A 92 11.09 14.40 -0.75
C THR A 92 10.49 15.74 -1.15
N LYS A 93 9.65 15.72 -2.18
CA LYS A 93 9.02 16.91 -2.75
C LYS A 93 7.54 16.65 -2.98
N GLN A 94 6.72 17.69 -2.88
CA GLN A 94 5.33 17.59 -3.27
C GLN A 94 5.23 17.58 -4.80
N ASP A 95 4.38 16.73 -5.35
CA ASP A 95 4.14 16.62 -6.79
C ASP A 95 3.76 17.99 -7.37
N PRO A 96 4.25 18.36 -8.56
CA PRO A 96 3.82 19.57 -9.26
C PRO A 96 2.31 19.62 -9.46
N LYS A 97 1.74 20.83 -9.54
CA LYS A 97 0.27 21.06 -9.60
C LYS A 97 -0.42 20.32 -10.77
N ASP A 98 0.32 20.10 -11.85
CA ASP A 98 -0.17 19.46 -13.08
C ASP A 98 0.63 18.20 -13.46
N ASP A 99 1.32 17.58 -12.49
CA ASP A 99 2.03 16.34 -12.74
C ASP A 99 1.05 15.18 -12.93
N ILE A 100 0.93 14.74 -14.19
CA ILE A 100 0.14 13.57 -14.57
C ILE A 100 1.00 12.30 -14.62
N HIS A 101 2.33 12.40 -14.50
CA HIS A 101 3.20 11.25 -14.70
C HIS A 101 2.99 10.19 -13.63
N GLY A 102 2.89 10.65 -12.37
CA GLY A 102 2.53 9.81 -11.24
C GLY A 102 1.05 9.44 -11.17
N GLY A 103 0.26 9.74 -12.20
CA GLY A 103 -1.18 9.56 -12.14
C GLY A 103 -1.89 10.59 -11.28
N VAL A 104 -3.13 10.85 -11.65
CA VAL A 104 -3.98 11.83 -10.97
C VAL A 104 -4.67 11.17 -9.79
N ILE A 105 -4.34 11.61 -8.58
CA ILE A 105 -5.01 11.19 -7.35
C ILE A 105 -6.13 12.18 -7.03
N THR A 106 -7.33 11.68 -6.72
CA THR A 106 -8.50 12.54 -6.46
C THR A 106 -9.19 12.23 -5.13
N ASP A 107 -9.65 13.29 -4.46
CA ASP A 107 -10.66 13.26 -3.40
C ASP A 107 -11.91 13.99 -3.92
N GLY A 108 -12.90 13.20 -4.34
CA GLY A 108 -14.08 13.71 -5.04
C GLY A 108 -13.67 14.39 -6.34
N ASN A 109 -14.01 15.67 -6.47
CA ASN A 109 -13.67 16.47 -7.65
C ASN A 109 -12.32 17.21 -7.52
N LYS A 110 -11.59 17.02 -6.41
CA LYS A 110 -10.35 17.73 -6.13
C LYS A 110 -9.16 16.84 -6.42
N ARG A 111 -8.19 17.37 -7.17
CA ARG A 111 -6.88 16.73 -7.33
C ARG A 111 -6.05 16.91 -6.06
N ILE A 112 -5.47 15.82 -5.58
CA ILE A 112 -4.60 15.81 -4.41
C ILE A 112 -3.15 15.81 -4.87
N ARG A 113 -2.34 16.68 -4.26
CA ARG A 113 -0.89 16.73 -4.51
C ARG A 113 -0.17 15.90 -3.45
N MET A 114 0.50 14.84 -3.89
CA MET A 114 1.19 13.92 -2.99
C MET A 114 2.58 14.44 -2.64
N TRP A 115 3.01 14.22 -1.40
CA TRP A 115 4.42 14.24 -1.04
C TRP A 115 5.08 12.96 -1.53
N THR A 116 6.13 13.11 -2.33
CA THR A 116 6.74 12.01 -3.07
C THR A 116 8.24 11.90 -2.79
N TYR A 117 8.68 10.70 -2.44
CA TYR A 117 10.08 10.28 -2.41
C TYR A 117 10.34 9.25 -3.51
N LYS A 118 11.19 9.60 -4.48
CA LYS A 118 11.63 8.69 -5.56
C LYS A 118 12.97 8.04 -5.17
N GLY A 119 12.90 6.94 -4.44
CA GLY A 119 14.05 6.13 -4.04
C GLY A 119 14.55 5.20 -5.16
N PRO A 120 15.62 4.41 -4.89
CA PRO A 120 16.12 3.42 -5.84
C PRO A 120 15.12 2.29 -6.09
N LEU A 121 14.51 1.76 -5.02
CA LEU A 121 13.59 0.61 -5.06
C LEU A 121 12.13 1.04 -4.94
N PHE A 122 11.86 2.05 -4.11
CA PHE A 122 10.51 2.50 -3.79
C PHE A 122 10.26 3.91 -4.31
N ILE A 123 9.05 4.14 -4.85
CA ILE A 123 8.47 5.47 -4.97
C ILE A 123 7.38 5.58 -3.89
N VAL A 124 7.64 6.36 -2.84
CA VAL A 124 6.71 6.49 -1.71
C VAL A 124 5.96 7.80 -1.83
N ARG A 125 4.62 7.75 -1.73
CA ARG A 125 3.72 8.88 -1.94
C ARG A 125 2.66 8.96 -0.85
N THR A 126 2.45 10.14 -0.27
CA THR A 126 1.39 10.33 0.75
C THR A 126 0.76 11.72 0.61
N ASP A 127 -0.51 11.86 0.97
CA ASP A 127 -1.25 13.13 1.01
C ASP A 127 -1.23 13.79 2.41
N ILE A 128 -0.54 13.18 3.37
CA ILE A 128 -0.50 13.62 4.77
C ILE A 128 0.53 14.75 4.92
N ASP A 129 1.82 14.40 4.97
CA ASP A 129 2.89 15.38 5.07
C ASP A 129 4.24 14.80 4.60
N LYS A 130 5.21 15.70 4.52
CA LYS A 130 6.57 15.40 4.07
C LYS A 130 7.31 14.46 5.03
N GLU A 131 7.15 14.65 6.34
CA GLU A 131 7.84 13.88 7.37
C GLU A 131 7.31 12.44 7.42
N PHE A 132 6.00 12.28 7.36
CA PHE A 132 5.30 11.01 7.24
C PHE A 132 5.77 10.24 6.02
N THR A 133 5.88 10.90 4.86
CA THR A 133 6.40 10.28 3.63
C THR A 133 7.81 9.72 3.82
N VAL A 134 8.69 10.47 4.50
CA VAL A 134 10.05 10.01 4.79
C VAL A 134 10.06 8.86 5.80
N ASN A 135 9.26 8.93 6.85
CA ASN A 135 9.14 7.85 7.82
C ASN A 135 8.62 6.56 7.17
N THR A 136 7.63 6.65 6.28
CA THR A 136 7.13 5.52 5.49
C THR A 136 8.22 4.97 4.57
N ALA A 137 8.99 5.83 3.89
CA ALA A 137 10.10 5.38 3.06
C ALA A 137 11.21 4.66 3.85
N MET A 138 11.61 5.22 4.99
CA MET A 138 12.57 4.59 5.90
C MET A 138 12.06 3.23 6.38
N TYR A 139 10.76 3.14 6.66
CA TYR A 139 10.14 1.90 7.12
C TYR A 139 10.07 0.83 6.03
N MET A 140 9.67 1.20 4.80
CA MET A 140 9.68 0.27 3.66
C MET A 140 11.09 -0.23 3.34
N GLU A 141 12.11 0.64 3.39
CA GLU A 141 13.52 0.22 3.25
C GLU A 141 13.94 -0.79 4.33
N LYS A 142 13.47 -0.61 5.57
CA LYS A 142 13.71 -1.56 6.67
C LYS A 142 13.03 -2.90 6.40
N LEU A 143 11.73 -2.88 6.05
CA LEU A 143 10.95 -4.09 5.79
C LEU A 143 11.53 -4.89 4.61
N HIS A 144 11.88 -4.23 3.52
CA HIS A 144 12.54 -4.87 2.37
C HIS A 144 13.79 -5.64 2.78
N ARG A 145 14.61 -5.05 3.65
CA ARG A 145 15.81 -5.71 4.17
C ARG A 145 15.47 -6.88 5.08
N GLU A 146 14.55 -6.70 6.03
CA GLU A 146 14.20 -7.73 7.01
C GLU A 146 13.55 -8.95 6.35
N TYR A 147 12.52 -8.74 5.54
CA TYR A 147 11.92 -9.81 4.75
C TYR A 147 12.91 -10.36 3.75
N GLY A 148 13.78 -9.52 3.21
CA GLY A 148 14.74 -9.95 2.24
C GLY A 148 15.78 -10.92 2.80
N GLU A 149 16.30 -10.64 3.99
CA GLU A 149 17.19 -11.53 4.74
C GLU A 149 16.45 -12.82 5.16
N ALA A 150 15.21 -12.69 5.64
CA ALA A 150 14.39 -13.83 6.06
C ALA A 150 14.06 -14.80 4.91
N TYR A 151 13.56 -14.29 3.79
CA TYR A 151 13.21 -15.13 2.63
C TYR A 151 14.43 -15.67 1.91
N GLN A 152 15.54 -14.93 1.86
CA GLN A 152 16.80 -15.50 1.35
C GLN A 152 17.23 -16.71 2.18
N LYS A 153 17.14 -16.61 3.51
CA LYS A 153 17.50 -17.71 4.41
C LYS A 153 16.55 -18.91 4.30
N LEU A 154 15.25 -18.66 4.13
CA LEU A 154 14.23 -19.71 4.11
C LEU A 154 14.06 -20.38 2.74
N LEU A 155 14.10 -19.61 1.66
CA LEU A 155 13.76 -20.08 0.32
C LEU A 155 14.99 -20.20 -0.60
N GLY A 156 16.12 -19.55 -0.26
CA GLY A 156 17.30 -19.50 -1.13
C GLY A 156 17.12 -18.65 -2.40
N ILE A 157 15.94 -18.08 -2.62
CA ILE A 157 15.59 -17.33 -3.83
C ILE A 157 16.06 -15.87 -3.69
N PRO A 158 16.95 -15.37 -4.55
CA PRO A 158 17.36 -13.96 -4.54
C PRO A 158 16.20 -13.03 -4.91
N VAL A 159 16.26 -11.76 -4.48
CA VAL A 159 15.29 -10.74 -4.93
C VAL A 159 15.46 -10.52 -6.43
N GLN A 160 14.37 -10.62 -7.18
CA GLN A 160 14.31 -10.17 -8.57
C GLN A 160 13.66 -8.78 -8.65
N MET A 161 14.35 -7.76 -8.14
CA MET A 161 13.91 -6.36 -8.25
C MET A 161 14.42 -5.79 -9.57
N HIS A 162 13.68 -6.05 -10.65
CA HIS A 162 13.93 -5.41 -11.94
C HIS A 162 13.15 -4.09 -12.10
N GLU A 163 12.23 -3.81 -11.18
CA GLU A 163 11.32 -2.67 -11.27
C GLU A 163 11.07 -2.02 -9.90
N LYS A 164 10.71 -0.74 -9.91
CA LYS A 164 10.34 -0.02 -8.69
C LYS A 164 8.92 -0.37 -8.25
N VAL A 165 8.71 -0.34 -6.95
CA VAL A 165 7.37 -0.45 -6.35
C VAL A 165 6.88 0.94 -5.94
N GLU A 166 5.65 1.27 -6.34
CA GLU A 166 4.96 2.45 -5.84
C GLU A 166 4.29 2.12 -4.50
N VAL A 167 4.54 2.91 -3.46
CA VAL A 167 3.90 2.76 -2.14
C VAL A 167 3.09 4.03 -1.88
N ILE A 168 1.79 3.90 -1.70
CA ILE A 168 0.88 5.02 -1.47
C ILE A 168 0.17 4.85 -0.13
N VAL A 169 0.28 5.84 0.73
CA VAL A 169 -0.49 5.89 1.98
C VAL A 169 -1.40 7.12 1.95
N PHE A 170 -2.71 6.88 1.97
CA PHE A 170 -3.74 7.91 1.97
C PHE A 170 -4.14 8.29 3.40
N SER A 171 -4.49 9.55 3.58
CA SER A 171 -4.92 10.13 4.86
C SER A 171 -6.32 9.70 5.29
N ASP A 172 -7.08 9.10 4.37
CA ASP A 172 -8.42 8.62 4.63
C ASP A 172 -8.83 7.44 3.71
N ARG A 173 -9.85 6.71 4.17
CA ARG A 173 -10.37 5.53 3.48
C ARG A 173 -11.07 5.87 2.17
N ALA A 174 -11.80 6.98 2.09
CA ALA A 174 -12.56 7.33 0.89
C ALA A 174 -11.65 7.68 -0.28
N THR A 175 -10.53 8.36 -0.03
CA THR A 175 -9.48 8.59 -1.03
C THR A 175 -8.83 7.28 -1.44
N TYR A 176 -8.46 6.41 -0.49
CA TYR A 176 -7.94 5.07 -0.82
C TYR A 176 -8.88 4.27 -1.73
N MET A 177 -10.16 4.17 -1.37
CA MET A 177 -11.15 3.43 -2.16
C MET A 177 -11.31 3.98 -3.58
N ARG A 178 -11.20 5.29 -3.77
CA ARG A 178 -11.29 5.94 -5.09
C ARG A 178 -10.05 5.73 -5.96
N ASN A 179 -8.90 5.46 -5.36
CA ASN A 179 -7.62 5.41 -6.05
C ASN A 179 -7.03 3.98 -6.10
N GLY A 180 -7.91 2.99 -6.20
CA GLY A 180 -7.54 1.58 -6.41
C GLY A 180 -7.55 0.72 -5.14
N GLY A 181 -7.99 1.23 -4.00
CA GLY A 181 -8.11 0.44 -2.78
C GLY A 181 -9.18 -0.65 -2.85
N THR A 182 -8.92 -1.79 -2.20
CA THR A 182 -9.83 -2.94 -2.16
C THR A 182 -10.87 -2.81 -1.04
N PRO A 183 -12.18 -3.01 -1.30
CA PRO A 183 -13.21 -3.00 -0.27
C PRO A 183 -12.91 -4.02 0.84
N GLY A 184 -13.10 -3.61 2.10
CA GLY A 184 -12.89 -4.50 3.25
C GLY A 184 -11.43 -4.67 3.69
N SER A 185 -10.45 -4.09 2.98
CA SER A 185 -9.04 -4.12 3.40
C SER A 185 -8.51 -2.77 3.84
N GLY A 186 -7.57 -2.78 4.80
CA GLY A 186 -6.80 -1.61 5.25
C GLY A 186 -5.67 -1.22 4.29
N GLY A 187 -5.23 -2.16 3.45
CA GLY A 187 -4.23 -1.96 2.42
C GLY A 187 -4.25 -3.10 1.40
N PHE A 188 -3.54 -2.93 0.30
CA PHE A 188 -3.48 -3.95 -0.74
C PHE A 188 -2.21 -3.81 -1.58
N PHE A 189 -1.54 -4.93 -1.80
CA PHE A 189 -0.48 -5.04 -2.80
C PHE A 189 -1.04 -5.50 -4.15
N HIS A 190 -0.94 -4.64 -5.15
CA HIS A 190 -1.28 -4.88 -6.54
C HIS A 190 -0.06 -5.34 -7.35
N PRO A 191 -0.02 -6.60 -7.84
CA PRO A 191 1.09 -7.10 -8.65
C PRO A 191 1.05 -6.68 -10.14
N ILE A 192 -0.04 -6.05 -10.58
CA ILE A 192 -0.28 -5.56 -11.95
C ILE A 192 -1.00 -4.20 -11.96
N ALA A 193 -0.69 -3.34 -10.99
CA ALA A 193 -1.43 -2.12 -10.69
C ALA A 193 -1.60 -1.20 -11.91
N VAL A 194 -0.51 -0.90 -12.63
CA VAL A 194 -0.54 0.12 -13.68
C VAL A 194 -1.20 -0.38 -14.97
N PRO A 195 -0.94 -1.60 -15.47
CA PRO A 195 -1.68 -2.12 -16.62
C PRO A 195 -3.17 -2.32 -16.31
N ALA A 196 -3.50 -2.69 -15.08
CA ALA A 196 -4.90 -2.90 -14.67
C ALA A 196 -5.66 -1.58 -14.51
N ASN A 197 -5.03 -0.55 -13.92
CA ASN A 197 -5.71 0.72 -13.65
C ASN A 197 -5.55 1.74 -14.78
N GLY A 198 -4.54 1.59 -15.64
CA GLY A 198 -4.23 2.53 -16.72
C GLY A 198 -3.91 3.95 -16.22
N ASP A 199 -3.56 4.11 -14.95
CA ASP A 199 -3.57 5.39 -14.24
C ASP A 199 -2.17 5.99 -14.04
N ARG A 200 -1.13 5.44 -14.67
CA ARG A 200 0.21 6.02 -14.71
C ARG A 200 0.64 6.28 -16.14
N SER A 201 1.43 7.34 -16.30
CA SER A 201 2.11 7.63 -17.56
C SER A 201 3.12 6.52 -17.89
N PRO A 202 3.35 6.20 -19.17
CA PRO A 202 4.37 5.23 -19.58
C PRO A 202 5.79 5.55 -19.08
N GLN A 203 6.06 6.81 -18.77
CA GLN A 203 7.35 7.28 -18.25
C GLN A 203 7.49 7.10 -16.72
N TRP A 204 6.43 6.65 -16.03
CA TRP A 204 6.49 6.44 -14.59
C TRP A 204 7.40 5.24 -14.26
N PRO A 205 8.30 5.30 -13.25
CA PRO A 205 9.25 4.21 -13.05
C PRO A 205 8.68 2.94 -12.39
N ALA A 206 7.47 2.99 -11.83
CA ALA A 206 6.80 1.86 -11.20
C ALA A 206 5.55 1.50 -12.03
N GLN A 207 5.75 0.67 -13.05
CA GLN A 207 4.79 0.25 -14.08
C GLN A 207 4.04 -1.06 -13.76
N ARG A 208 4.30 -1.74 -12.64
CA ARG A 208 3.65 -3.02 -12.32
C ARG A 208 3.20 -3.10 -10.88
N PHE A 209 4.07 -2.75 -9.95
CA PHE A 209 3.85 -3.00 -8.53
C PHE A 209 3.37 -1.74 -7.80
N ARG A 210 2.24 -1.86 -7.11
CA ARG A 210 1.74 -0.82 -6.21
C ARG A 210 1.29 -1.41 -4.89
N LEU A 211 1.74 -0.85 -3.79
CA LEU A 211 1.17 -1.06 -2.47
C LEU A 211 0.36 0.18 -2.11
N CYS A 212 -0.93 0.04 -1.83
CA CYS A 212 -1.78 1.13 -1.35
C CYS A 212 -2.29 0.82 0.07
N GLN A 213 -2.43 1.84 0.90
CA GLN A 213 -3.00 1.74 2.24
C GLN A 213 -3.69 3.07 2.58
N PHE A 214 -4.65 3.06 3.49
CA PHE A 214 -5.03 4.27 4.21
C PHE A 214 -4.64 4.22 5.68
N THR A 215 -4.56 5.39 6.27
CA THR A 215 -4.45 5.56 7.71
C THR A 215 -5.52 6.53 8.17
N SER A 216 -5.96 6.40 9.42
CA SER A 216 -6.81 7.41 10.06
C SER A 216 -6.02 8.45 10.86
N GLY A 217 -4.71 8.56 10.58
CA GLY A 217 -3.80 9.60 11.07
C GLY A 217 -2.48 9.03 11.61
N VAL A 218 -1.44 9.87 11.65
CA VAL A 218 -0.05 9.48 12.00
C VAL A 218 0.06 8.64 13.27
N ARG A 219 -0.67 9.02 14.34
CA ARG A 219 -0.66 8.28 15.62
C ARG A 219 -1.30 6.90 15.53
N LYS A 220 -2.36 6.75 14.72
CA LYS A 220 -3.01 5.45 14.50
C LYS A 220 -2.18 4.58 13.58
N PHE A 221 -1.51 5.19 12.60
CA PHE A 221 -0.51 4.50 11.79
C PHE A 221 0.57 3.89 12.67
N GLU A 222 1.21 4.70 13.51
CA GLU A 222 2.28 4.25 14.39
C GLU A 222 1.86 3.08 15.30
N LYS A 223 0.68 3.18 15.93
CA LYS A 223 0.23 2.22 16.93
C LYS A 223 -0.32 0.93 16.34
N TRP A 224 -1.02 1.01 15.21
CA TRP A 224 -1.83 -0.11 14.70
C TRP A 224 -1.67 -0.35 13.20
N GLU A 225 -1.80 0.69 12.38
CA GLU A 225 -1.93 0.50 10.92
C GLU A 225 -0.56 0.29 10.22
N LYS A 226 0.55 0.52 10.93
CA LYS A 226 1.91 0.09 10.53
C LYS A 226 1.98 -1.44 10.32
N GLY A 227 1.16 -2.20 11.07
CA GLY A 227 1.01 -3.64 10.90
C GLY A 227 0.42 -4.01 9.54
N THR A 228 -0.51 -3.22 9.03
CA THR A 228 -1.08 -3.39 7.70
C THR A 228 -0.02 -3.17 6.62
N LEU A 229 0.77 -2.09 6.71
CA LEU A 229 1.85 -1.85 5.74
C LEU A 229 2.87 -3.00 5.75
N LYS A 230 3.19 -3.50 6.93
CA LYS A 230 4.06 -4.66 7.11
C LYS A 230 3.49 -5.92 6.47
N HIS A 231 2.19 -6.17 6.65
CA HIS A 231 1.50 -7.31 6.03
C HIS A 231 1.57 -7.24 4.49
N GLU A 232 1.21 -6.10 3.91
CA GLU A 232 1.27 -5.92 2.45
C GLU A 232 2.69 -5.96 1.90
N ALA A 233 3.68 -5.46 2.66
CA ALA A 233 5.09 -5.58 2.29
C ALA A 233 5.58 -7.05 2.28
N ALA A 234 5.01 -7.92 3.12
CA ALA A 234 5.30 -9.35 3.08
C ALA A 234 4.77 -9.99 1.79
N HIS A 235 3.54 -9.67 1.37
CA HIS A 235 2.97 -10.10 0.08
C HIS A 235 3.82 -9.62 -1.09
N MET A 236 4.21 -8.34 -1.06
CA MET A 236 5.12 -7.75 -2.04
C MET A 236 6.42 -8.55 -2.17
N GLU A 237 7.12 -8.77 -1.06
CA GLU A 237 8.40 -9.49 -1.07
C GLU A 237 8.27 -10.93 -1.55
N LEU A 238 7.24 -11.65 -1.08
CA LEU A 238 6.99 -13.02 -1.50
C LEU A 238 6.75 -13.09 -3.01
N GLN A 239 5.91 -12.20 -3.53
CA GLN A 239 5.56 -12.19 -4.95
C GLN A 239 6.72 -11.73 -5.84
N MET A 240 7.53 -10.76 -5.40
CA MET A 240 8.71 -10.30 -6.13
C MET A 240 9.85 -11.33 -6.15
N ARG A 241 9.86 -12.28 -5.22
CA ARG A 241 10.87 -13.35 -5.15
C ARG A 241 10.42 -14.61 -5.86
N CYS A 242 9.20 -15.08 -5.58
CA CYS A 242 8.69 -16.34 -6.12
C CYS A 242 8.10 -16.20 -7.53
N GLY A 243 7.96 -14.97 -8.05
CA GLY A 243 7.21 -14.73 -9.28
C GLY A 243 5.73 -15.08 -9.12
N TYR A 244 4.99 -15.14 -10.23
CA TYR A 244 3.55 -15.45 -10.29
C TYR A 244 3.20 -16.90 -9.89
N ALA A 245 4.04 -17.61 -9.12
CA ALA A 245 3.84 -19.01 -8.76
C ALA A 245 2.72 -19.25 -7.71
N LEU A 246 1.99 -18.21 -7.29
CA LEU A 246 0.96 -18.27 -6.24
C LEU A 246 -0.41 -17.66 -6.64
N LEU A 247 -0.69 -17.47 -7.94
CA LEU A 247 -2.04 -17.17 -8.43
C LEU A 247 -2.72 -18.42 -8.97
#